data_AF-A0A7C5H6F7-F1
#
_entry.id   AF-A0A7C5H6F7-F1
#
_cell.length_a   1.000
_cell.length_b   1.000
_cell.length_c   1.000
_cell.angle_alpha   90.00
_cell.angle_beta   90.00
_cell.angle_gamma   90.00
#
_symmetry.space_group_name_H-M   'P 1'
#
loop_
_entity.id
_entity.type
_entity.pdbx_description
1 polymer ?
#
loop_
_entity_poly.entity_id
_entity_poly.type
_entity_poly.pdbx_seq_one_letter_code
_entity_poly.pdbx_strand_id
1 'polypeptide(L)'
;MNDVDPDDLESLMAIDAKAEIDRILSFIRDVTEGLRRTSVVVGLSGGIDSAVTASLCVEALGRDRVVGVVLPERDSSPESERLASEHAERLGIEVVKRDITPILESIGTYRMRDAVVKKIMGDVPEGSVMSLVQPKGLLETGSLGIYRIKLTTPGGEVREKRLNREGLRGIISSTNTKQRTRMMMLYLEAEKRGSLVGGTTNRTETLLGFFVKYGDGGVDIEPLSHLYKTQVYEIARYLEVPKAIIERAPSPDTFPDTVTDEDFYFRMDYPTLDRILLAWELGLSPERTGAFMGRDPKQIERAFEDARKKYEFTKHLREMPYSIPHSLKDEFRVPGPGK
;
A
#
# COMPACT_ATOMS: atom_id res chain seq x y z
N MET A 1 29.46 2.83 9.13
CA MET A 1 29.11 1.97 7.98
C MET A 1 29.18 0.57 8.57
N ASN A 2 28.03 -0.05 8.81
CA ASN A 2 27.96 -1.30 9.58
C ASN A 2 28.73 -2.40 8.85
N ASP A 3 29.42 -3.27 9.61
CA ASP A 3 29.98 -4.55 9.14
C ASP A 3 28.82 -5.47 8.74
N VAL A 4 28.19 -5.17 7.61
CA VAL A 4 27.15 -6.03 7.03
C VAL A 4 27.87 -7.10 6.24
N ASP A 5 27.66 -8.36 6.58
CA ASP A 5 28.19 -9.47 5.80
C ASP A 5 27.51 -9.43 4.42
N PRO A 6 28.25 -9.14 3.33
CA PRO A 6 27.68 -9.11 1.99
C PRO A 6 27.21 -10.51 1.54
N ASP A 7 27.52 -11.55 2.32
CA ASP A 7 27.11 -12.93 2.14
C ASP A 7 25.97 -13.38 3.08
N ASP A 8 25.25 -12.47 3.73
CA ASP A 8 24.04 -12.79 4.50
C ASP A 8 22.87 -11.83 4.24
N LEU A 9 21.79 -12.36 3.64
CA LEU A 9 20.57 -11.59 3.40
C LEU A 9 19.88 -11.14 4.69
N GLU A 10 19.99 -11.88 5.80
CA GLU A 10 19.41 -11.45 7.06
C GLU A 10 20.14 -10.23 7.61
N SER A 11 21.48 -10.24 7.57
CA SER A 11 22.30 -9.08 7.92
C SER A 11 21.96 -7.84 7.06
N LEU A 12 21.74 -8.04 5.76
CA LEU A 12 21.36 -6.96 4.84
C LEU A 12 19.92 -6.47 5.04
N MET A 13 19.02 -7.32 5.53
CA MET A 13 17.61 -6.97 5.81
C MET A 13 17.43 -6.28 7.16
N ALA A 14 18.30 -6.58 8.13
CA ALA A 14 18.21 -6.07 9.49
C ALA A 14 18.31 -4.53 9.55
N ILE A 15 17.52 -3.93 10.43
CA ILE A 15 17.59 -2.50 10.73
C ILE A 15 17.84 -2.26 12.22
N ASP A 16 18.55 -1.18 12.53
CA ASP A 16 18.50 -0.59 13.87
C ASP A 16 17.20 0.22 13.96
N ALA A 17 16.15 -0.41 14.49
CA ALA A 17 14.81 0.19 14.56
C ALA A 17 14.82 1.57 15.24
N LYS A 18 15.63 1.77 16.27
CA LYS A 18 15.71 3.05 16.98
C LYS A 18 16.33 4.12 16.09
N ALA A 19 17.51 3.84 15.54
CA ALA A 19 18.22 4.79 14.68
C ALA A 19 17.39 5.13 13.43
N GLU A 20 16.67 4.14 12.90
CA GLU A 20 15.80 4.32 11.75
C GLU A 20 14.56 5.15 12.07
N ILE A 21 13.92 4.92 13.23
CA ILE A 21 12.85 5.79 13.74
C ILE A 21 13.36 7.22 13.86
N ASP A 22 14.51 7.46 14.52
CA ASP A 22 15.08 8.81 14.69
C ASP A 22 15.28 9.54 13.34
N ARG A 23 15.70 8.79 12.31
CA ARG A 23 15.84 9.29 10.93
C ARG A 23 14.49 9.68 10.32
N ILE A 24 13.45 8.86 10.51
CA ILE A 24 12.10 9.14 10.01
C ILE A 24 11.47 10.32 10.76
N LEU A 25 11.64 10.42 12.08
CA LEU A 25 11.15 11.55 12.86
C LEU A 25 11.77 12.87 12.38
N SER A 26 13.08 12.85 12.08
CA SER A 26 13.77 14.01 11.51
C SER A 26 13.21 14.38 10.13
N PHE A 27 13.02 13.40 9.25
CA PHE A 27 12.39 13.62 7.94
C PHE A 27 10.99 14.26 8.05
N ILE A 28 10.12 13.75 8.94
CA ILE A 28 8.77 14.30 9.13
C ILE A 28 8.84 15.76 9.60
N ARG A 29 9.72 16.08 10.56
CA ARG A 29 9.92 17.45 11.06
C ARG A 29 10.45 18.37 9.96
N ASP A 30 11.51 17.97 9.26
CA ASP A 30 12.14 18.78 8.21
C ASP A 30 11.17 19.11 7.07
N VAL A 31 10.38 18.13 6.62
CA VAL A 31 9.42 18.35 5.52
C VAL A 31 8.25 19.22 5.98
N THR A 32 7.70 18.98 7.17
CA THR A 32 6.60 19.82 7.69
C THR A 32 7.03 21.27 7.88
N GLU A 33 8.22 21.50 8.45
CA GLU A 33 8.80 22.84 8.61
C GLU A 33 9.11 23.50 7.26
N GLY A 34 9.77 22.77 6.35
CA GLY A 34 10.14 23.27 5.02
C GLY A 34 8.95 23.67 4.16
N LEU A 35 7.84 22.93 4.26
CA LEU A 35 6.58 23.24 3.58
C LEU A 35 5.68 24.21 4.35
N ARG A 36 6.13 24.69 5.53
CA ARG A 36 5.39 25.59 6.42
C ARG A 36 4.00 25.07 6.78
N ARG A 37 3.92 23.78 7.10
CA ARG A 37 2.70 23.09 7.51
C ARG A 37 2.70 22.84 9.01
N THR A 38 1.52 22.87 9.61
CA THR A 38 1.37 22.84 11.07
C THR A 38 1.03 21.47 11.63
N SER A 39 0.61 20.54 10.80
CA SER A 39 0.10 19.22 11.23
C SER A 39 0.09 18.21 10.08
N VAL A 40 -0.18 16.94 10.40
CA VAL A 40 -0.33 15.84 9.44
C VAL A 40 -1.68 15.15 9.65
N VAL A 41 -2.35 14.86 8.53
CA VAL A 41 -3.55 14.02 8.45
C VAL A 41 -3.13 12.63 7.98
N VAL A 42 -3.56 11.58 8.69
CA VAL A 42 -3.25 10.18 8.33
C VAL A 42 -4.55 9.39 8.19
N GLY A 43 -4.71 8.68 7.07
CA GLY A 43 -5.81 7.73 6.91
C GLY A 43 -5.58 6.49 7.76
N LEU A 44 -6.51 6.17 8.67
CA LEU A 44 -6.40 5.03 9.57
C LEU A 44 -7.26 3.87 9.05
N SER A 45 -6.60 2.80 8.59
CA SER A 45 -7.26 1.61 8.02
C SER A 45 -7.36 0.45 9.00
N GLY A 46 -6.75 0.55 10.19
CA GLY A 46 -6.62 -0.58 11.11
C GLY A 46 -5.58 -1.61 10.67
N GLY A 47 -4.81 -1.31 9.63
CA GLY A 47 -3.63 -2.04 9.19
C GLY A 47 -2.33 -1.46 9.75
N ILE A 48 -1.27 -2.27 9.70
CA ILE A 48 0.02 -1.97 10.32
C ILE A 48 0.67 -0.69 9.81
N ASP A 49 0.66 -0.43 8.50
CA ASP A 49 1.40 0.71 7.93
C ASP A 49 0.81 2.04 8.39
N SER A 50 -0.53 2.16 8.36
CA SER A 50 -1.21 3.35 8.89
C SER A 50 -0.99 3.55 10.38
N ALA A 51 -0.93 2.47 11.16
CA ALA A 51 -0.68 2.53 12.59
C ALA A 51 0.74 3.02 12.88
N VAL A 52 1.74 2.52 12.13
CA VAL A 52 3.13 2.96 12.24
C VAL A 52 3.30 4.41 11.79
N THR A 53 2.74 4.80 10.64
CA THR A 53 2.79 6.20 10.17
C THR A 53 2.17 7.15 11.21
N ALA A 54 1.00 6.81 11.77
CA ALA A 54 0.36 7.63 12.80
C ALA A 54 1.23 7.76 14.05
N SER A 55 1.78 6.65 14.56
CA SER A 55 2.70 6.66 15.71
C SER A 55 3.93 7.52 15.44
N LEU A 56 4.59 7.36 14.28
CA LEU A 56 5.75 8.17 13.89
C LEU A 56 5.42 9.65 13.79
N CYS A 57 4.26 10.02 13.24
CA CYS A 57 3.83 11.41 13.18
C CYS A 57 3.60 11.99 14.59
N VAL A 58 3.04 11.20 15.51
CA VAL A 58 2.84 11.61 16.91
C VAL A 58 4.16 11.78 17.64
N GLU A 59 5.12 10.86 17.48
CA GLU A 59 6.47 11.00 18.04
C GLU A 59 7.24 12.19 17.44
N ALA A 60 7.02 12.48 16.16
CA ALA A 60 7.70 13.57 15.46
C ALA A 60 7.14 14.94 15.87
N LEU A 61 5.82 15.08 15.89
CA LEU A 61 5.12 16.37 15.95
C LEU A 61 4.34 16.58 17.26
N GLY A 62 4.07 15.54 18.02
CA GLY A 62 3.14 15.56 19.14
C GLY A 62 1.69 15.37 18.69
N ARG A 63 0.89 14.71 19.54
CA ARG A 63 -0.49 14.27 19.23
C ARG A 63 -1.43 15.39 18.75
N ASP A 64 -1.27 16.62 19.26
CA ASP A 64 -2.14 17.75 18.91
C ASP A 64 -1.92 18.23 17.46
N ARG A 65 -0.83 17.79 16.82
CA ARG A 65 -0.50 18.08 15.41
C ARG A 65 -0.75 16.89 14.48
N VAL A 66 -1.47 15.87 14.95
CA VAL A 66 -1.82 14.69 14.16
C VAL A 66 -3.33 14.46 14.21
N VAL A 67 -3.94 14.28 13.04
CA VAL A 67 -5.36 13.95 12.91
C VAL A 67 -5.50 12.62 12.19
N GLY A 68 -6.13 11.67 12.86
CA GLY A 68 -6.52 10.40 12.26
C GLY A 68 -7.83 10.56 11.49
N VAL A 69 -7.94 9.94 10.32
CA VAL A 69 -9.18 9.95 9.53
C VAL A 69 -9.59 8.52 9.20
N VAL A 70 -10.76 8.12 9.70
CA VAL A 70 -11.33 6.78 9.51
C VAL A 70 -12.44 6.87 8.46
N LEU A 71 -12.26 6.19 7.33
CA LEU A 71 -13.10 6.32 6.14
C LEU A 71 -13.72 4.97 5.74
N PRO A 72 -14.63 4.41 6.57
CA PRO A 72 -15.28 3.15 6.26
C PRO A 72 -16.21 3.32 5.06
N GLU A 73 -16.47 2.20 4.39
CA GLU A 73 -17.53 2.06 3.41
C GLU A 73 -18.22 0.70 3.57
N ARG A 74 -19.29 0.48 2.82
CA ARG A 74 -20.17 -0.68 2.94
C ARG A 74 -19.44 -2.03 3.00
N ASP A 75 -18.35 -2.18 2.26
CA ASP A 75 -17.60 -3.44 2.21
C ASP A 75 -16.37 -3.45 3.16
N SER A 76 -16.15 -2.41 3.97
CA SER A 76 -15.03 -2.34 4.92
C SER A 76 -15.27 -3.25 6.12
N SER A 77 -14.19 -3.88 6.60
CA SER A 77 -14.28 -4.74 7.79
C SER A 77 -14.61 -3.92 9.06
N PRO A 78 -15.62 -4.31 9.85
CA PRO A 78 -15.87 -3.70 11.17
C PRO A 78 -14.66 -3.79 12.10
N GLU A 79 -13.85 -4.83 11.94
CA GLU A 79 -12.64 -5.03 12.73
C GLU A 79 -11.55 -4.01 12.39
N SER A 80 -11.41 -3.63 11.10
CA SER A 80 -10.53 -2.53 10.68
C SER A 80 -10.85 -1.23 11.41
N GLU A 81 -12.14 -0.91 11.48
CA GLU A 81 -12.60 0.32 12.13
C GLU A 81 -12.35 0.30 13.64
N ARG A 82 -12.62 -0.84 14.29
CA ARG A 82 -12.35 -1.04 15.72
C ARG A 82 -10.87 -0.82 16.04
N LEU A 83 -9.99 -1.51 15.31
CA LEU A 83 -8.54 -1.44 15.52
C LEU A 83 -7.98 -0.04 15.25
N ALA A 84 -8.45 0.63 14.19
CA ALA A 84 -8.07 2.00 13.87
C ALA A 84 -8.43 2.96 15.02
N SER A 85 -9.64 2.81 15.57
CA SER A 85 -10.16 3.65 16.66
C SER A 85 -9.40 3.40 17.96
N GLU A 86 -9.15 2.14 18.32
CA GLU A 86 -8.39 1.77 19.53
C GLU A 86 -6.94 2.28 19.48
N HIS A 87 -6.29 2.21 18.32
CA HIS A 87 -4.93 2.74 18.16
C HIS A 87 -4.91 4.27 18.28
N ALA A 88 -5.86 4.95 17.63
CA ALA A 88 -5.96 6.40 17.71
C ALA A 88 -6.25 6.91 19.13
N GLU A 89 -7.09 6.21 19.89
CA GLU A 89 -7.35 6.50 21.30
C GLU A 89 -6.08 6.38 22.15
N ARG A 90 -5.28 5.32 21.93
CA ARG A 90 -3.98 5.15 22.62
C ARG A 90 -2.99 6.26 22.29
N LEU A 91 -2.95 6.71 21.04
CA LEU A 91 -2.12 7.84 20.61
C LEU A 91 -2.64 9.19 21.14
N GLY A 92 -3.91 9.27 21.56
CA GLY A 92 -4.54 10.50 22.03
C GLY A 92 -4.70 11.56 20.95
N ILE A 93 -4.92 11.15 19.69
CA ILE A 93 -5.08 12.05 18.54
C ILE A 93 -6.55 12.36 18.25
N GLU A 94 -6.82 13.49 17.61
CA GLU A 94 -8.15 13.79 17.05
C GLU A 94 -8.48 12.74 15.97
N VAL A 95 -9.73 12.25 15.95
CA VAL A 95 -10.21 11.33 14.92
C VAL A 95 -11.43 11.91 14.22
N VAL A 96 -11.35 12.00 12.89
CA VAL A 96 -12.49 12.30 12.01
C VAL A 96 -12.97 11.01 11.37
N LYS A 97 -14.18 10.57 11.70
CA LYS A 97 -14.83 9.43 11.06
C LYS A 97 -15.86 9.89 10.03
N ARG A 98 -15.80 9.35 8.81
CA ARG A 98 -16.81 9.58 7.76
C ARG A 98 -17.07 8.35 6.92
N ASP A 99 -18.33 7.90 6.91
CA ASP A 99 -18.79 6.89 5.96
C ASP A 99 -18.82 7.46 4.54
N ILE A 100 -18.05 6.85 3.63
CA ILE A 100 -17.97 7.27 2.23
C ILE A 100 -18.90 6.47 1.31
N THR A 101 -19.67 5.52 1.85
CA THR A 101 -20.65 4.72 1.09
C THR A 101 -21.57 5.57 0.22
N PRO A 102 -22.18 6.67 0.72
CA PRO A 102 -23.10 7.47 -0.10
C PRO A 102 -22.43 8.08 -1.34
N ILE A 103 -21.15 8.48 -1.24
CA ILE A 103 -20.38 9.01 -2.36
C ILE A 103 -20.20 7.91 -3.41
N LEU A 104 -19.79 6.72 -2.97
CA LEU A 104 -19.53 5.58 -3.85
C LEU A 104 -20.80 5.07 -4.54
N GLU A 105 -21.93 5.07 -3.83
CA GLU A 105 -23.26 4.74 -4.37
C GLU A 105 -23.71 5.76 -5.42
N SER A 106 -23.53 7.06 -5.14
CA SER A 106 -23.92 8.13 -6.07
C SER A 106 -23.21 8.02 -7.42
N ILE A 107 -21.92 7.65 -7.42
CA ILE A 107 -21.12 7.42 -8.64
C ILE A 107 -21.49 6.07 -9.30
N GLY A 108 -22.19 5.18 -8.58
CA GLY A 108 -22.57 3.85 -9.05
C GLY A 108 -21.46 2.81 -8.94
N THR A 109 -20.47 3.03 -8.09
CA THR A 109 -19.26 2.19 -7.93
C THR A 109 -19.60 0.72 -7.74
N TYR A 110 -20.53 0.43 -6.83
CA TYR A 110 -20.98 -0.92 -6.53
C TYR A 110 -21.79 -1.52 -7.66
N ARG A 111 -22.79 -0.79 -8.18
CA ARG A 111 -23.63 -1.22 -9.30
C ARG A 111 -22.79 -1.64 -10.52
N MET A 112 -21.77 -0.85 -10.86
CA MET A 112 -20.87 -1.16 -11.99
C MET A 112 -20.06 -2.43 -11.74
N ARG A 113 -19.47 -2.58 -10.55
CA ARG A 113 -18.75 -3.79 -10.14
C ARG A 113 -19.68 -5.02 -10.21
N ASP A 114 -20.84 -4.92 -9.58
CA ASP A 114 -21.77 -6.04 -9.41
C ASP A 114 -22.32 -6.50 -10.78
N ALA A 115 -22.51 -5.59 -11.73
CA ALA A 115 -22.85 -5.92 -13.12
C ALA A 115 -21.74 -6.74 -13.81
N VAL A 116 -20.46 -6.37 -13.61
CA VAL A 116 -19.31 -7.12 -14.12
C VAL A 116 -19.24 -8.50 -13.47
N VAL A 117 -19.41 -8.58 -12.15
CA VAL A 117 -19.42 -9.84 -11.40
C VAL A 117 -20.54 -10.76 -11.91
N LYS A 118 -21.77 -10.26 -12.08
CA LYS A 118 -22.90 -11.03 -12.60
C LYS A 118 -22.64 -11.54 -14.02
N LYS A 119 -22.05 -10.72 -14.89
CA LYS A 119 -21.67 -11.14 -16.26
C LYS A 119 -20.67 -12.31 -16.25
N ILE A 120 -19.76 -12.35 -15.29
CA ILE A 120 -18.73 -13.40 -15.20
C ILE A 120 -19.24 -14.65 -14.47
N MET A 121 -19.88 -14.46 -13.33
CA MET A 121 -20.29 -15.55 -12.44
C MET A 121 -21.62 -16.18 -12.85
N GLY A 122 -22.50 -15.43 -13.53
CA GLY A 122 -23.85 -15.85 -13.85
C GLY A 122 -24.80 -15.48 -12.71
N ASP A 123 -25.50 -16.49 -12.17
CA ASP A 123 -26.33 -16.30 -10.99
C ASP A 123 -25.46 -16.07 -9.75
N VAL A 124 -25.76 -15.00 -9.01
CA VAL A 124 -25.05 -14.58 -7.80
C VAL A 124 -26.09 -14.50 -6.68
N PRO A 125 -26.17 -15.52 -5.81
CA PRO A 125 -27.12 -15.52 -4.70
C PRO A 125 -26.99 -14.27 -3.84
N GLU A 126 -28.11 -13.75 -3.36
CA GLU A 126 -28.13 -12.60 -2.45
C GLU A 126 -27.30 -12.90 -1.19
N GLY A 127 -26.56 -11.90 -0.72
CA GLY A 127 -25.62 -12.05 0.41
C GLY A 127 -24.27 -12.69 0.06
N SER A 128 -24.02 -13.07 -1.21
CA SER A 128 -22.70 -13.55 -1.61
C SER A 128 -21.66 -12.42 -1.55
N VAL A 129 -20.45 -12.76 -1.10
CA VAL A 129 -19.31 -11.85 -1.05
C VAL A 129 -18.27 -12.24 -2.10
N MET A 130 -17.45 -11.29 -2.53
CA MET A 130 -16.42 -11.53 -3.56
C MET A 130 -15.08 -10.90 -3.22
N SER A 131 -14.02 -11.51 -3.74
CA SER A 131 -12.67 -10.98 -3.75
C SER A 131 -11.97 -11.36 -5.06
N LEU A 132 -10.79 -10.77 -5.29
CA LEU A 132 -9.88 -11.18 -6.34
C LEU A 132 -8.70 -11.93 -5.74
N VAL A 133 -8.32 -13.03 -6.36
CA VAL A 133 -7.17 -13.84 -5.95
C VAL A 133 -6.30 -14.19 -7.14
N GLN A 134 -5.04 -14.51 -6.90
CA GLN A 134 -4.11 -15.05 -7.87
C GLN A 134 -3.71 -16.48 -7.51
N PRO A 135 -3.37 -17.32 -8.51
CA PRO A 135 -2.89 -18.68 -8.25
C PRO A 135 -1.61 -18.68 -7.41
N LYS A 136 -1.61 -19.51 -6.36
CA LYS A 136 -0.40 -19.86 -5.59
C LYS A 136 0.57 -20.69 -6.43
N GLY A 137 1.76 -20.95 -5.89
CA GLY A 137 2.75 -21.83 -6.53
C GLY A 137 3.63 -21.15 -7.57
N LEU A 138 3.85 -19.83 -7.47
CA LEU A 138 4.79 -19.10 -8.33
C LEU A 138 6.18 -19.73 -8.27
N LEU A 139 6.68 -19.97 -7.05
CA LEU A 139 8.02 -20.53 -6.85
C LEU A 139 8.06 -22.01 -7.25
N GLU A 140 7.07 -22.80 -6.85
CA GLU A 140 7.08 -24.25 -6.98
C GLU A 140 6.75 -24.72 -8.40
N THR A 141 5.62 -24.25 -8.94
CA THR A 141 5.08 -24.74 -10.22
C THR A 141 5.21 -23.73 -11.36
N GLY A 142 5.67 -22.50 -11.09
CA GLY A 142 5.74 -21.45 -12.11
C GLY A 142 4.36 -21.02 -12.59
N SER A 143 3.35 -21.07 -11.71
CA SER A 143 1.98 -20.72 -12.07
C SER A 143 1.92 -19.28 -12.64
N LEU A 144 1.00 -19.03 -13.58
CA LEU A 144 0.81 -17.70 -14.15
C LEU A 144 -0.06 -16.84 -13.21
N GLY A 145 0.33 -15.57 -13.01
CA GLY A 145 -0.37 -14.57 -12.19
C GLY A 145 -1.66 -14.07 -12.85
N ILE A 146 -2.56 -14.98 -13.20
CA ILE A 146 -3.84 -14.64 -13.82
C ILE A 146 -4.90 -14.54 -12.75
N TYR A 147 -5.41 -13.33 -12.53
CA TYR A 147 -6.47 -13.06 -11.58
C TYR A 147 -7.70 -13.95 -11.78
N ARG A 148 -8.28 -14.35 -10.65
CA ARG A 148 -9.54 -15.07 -10.53
C ARG A 148 -10.46 -14.25 -9.64
N ILE A 149 -11.75 -14.25 -9.98
CA ILE A 149 -12.78 -13.84 -9.05
C ILE A 149 -13.12 -15.03 -8.17
N LYS A 150 -13.11 -14.82 -6.85
CA LYS A 150 -13.60 -15.75 -5.84
C LYS A 150 -14.94 -15.21 -5.34
N LEU A 151 -15.98 -16.03 -5.42
CA LEU A 151 -17.31 -15.74 -4.88
C LEU A 151 -17.61 -16.74 -3.77
N THR A 152 -17.95 -16.26 -2.59
CA THR A 152 -18.36 -17.08 -1.44
C THR A 152 -19.84 -16.82 -1.19
N THR A 153 -20.67 -17.87 -1.28
CA THR A 153 -22.12 -17.75 -1.01
C THR A 153 -22.39 -17.70 0.50
N PRO A 154 -23.59 -17.27 0.94
CA PRO A 154 -23.96 -17.30 2.36
C PRO A 154 -23.88 -18.70 2.99
N GLY A 155 -24.02 -19.76 2.18
CA GLY A 155 -23.87 -21.15 2.62
C GLY A 155 -22.41 -21.65 2.71
N GLY A 156 -21.43 -20.78 2.42
CA GLY A 156 -20.01 -21.13 2.45
C GLY A 156 -19.49 -21.81 1.17
N GLU A 157 -20.32 -21.97 0.14
CA GLU A 157 -19.87 -22.51 -1.14
C GLU A 157 -18.96 -21.50 -1.85
N VAL A 158 -17.76 -21.94 -2.24
CA VAL A 158 -16.78 -21.11 -2.97
C VAL A 158 -16.79 -21.46 -4.45
N ARG A 159 -16.95 -20.44 -5.30
CA ARG A 159 -16.83 -20.55 -6.76
C ARG A 159 -15.75 -19.62 -7.26
N GLU A 160 -14.85 -20.14 -8.09
CA GLU A 160 -13.79 -19.35 -8.73
C GLU A 160 -13.90 -19.36 -10.25
N LYS A 161 -13.68 -18.20 -10.87
CA LYS A 161 -13.53 -18.09 -12.33
C LYS A 161 -12.34 -17.23 -12.69
N ARG A 162 -11.61 -17.65 -13.72
CA ARG A 162 -10.51 -16.86 -14.33
C ARG A 162 -11.07 -15.57 -14.92
N LEU A 163 -10.40 -14.45 -14.67
CA LEU A 163 -10.74 -13.16 -15.26
C LEU A 163 -10.01 -12.94 -16.58
N ASN A 164 -10.74 -12.39 -17.55
CA ASN A 164 -10.16 -11.76 -18.72
C ASN A 164 -9.82 -10.28 -18.41
N ARG A 165 -9.19 -9.59 -19.36
CA ARG A 165 -8.73 -8.21 -19.18
C ARG A 165 -9.88 -7.22 -18.92
N GLU A 166 -11.02 -7.39 -19.60
CA GLU A 166 -12.21 -6.54 -19.43
C GLU A 166 -12.80 -6.70 -18.02
N GLY A 167 -13.00 -7.94 -17.57
CA GLY A 167 -13.52 -8.26 -16.25
C GLY A 167 -12.63 -7.76 -15.13
N LEU A 168 -11.30 -7.97 -15.25
CA LEU A 168 -10.34 -7.44 -14.28
C LEU A 168 -10.41 -5.90 -14.20
N ARG A 169 -10.39 -5.21 -15.35
CA ARG A 169 -10.46 -3.74 -15.40
C ARG A 169 -11.77 -3.21 -14.80
N GLY A 170 -12.89 -3.89 -15.05
CA GLY A 170 -14.19 -3.48 -14.52
C GLY A 170 -14.31 -3.64 -13.00
N ILE A 171 -13.63 -4.63 -12.41
CA ILE A 171 -13.61 -4.81 -10.94
C ILE A 171 -12.59 -3.84 -10.30
N ILE A 172 -11.38 -3.76 -10.86
CA ILE A 172 -10.31 -2.92 -10.32
C ILE A 172 -10.62 -1.43 -10.43
N SER A 173 -11.37 -0.98 -11.45
CA SER A 173 -11.79 0.41 -11.52
C SER A 173 -12.65 0.79 -10.31
N SER A 174 -13.55 -0.07 -9.86
CA SER A 174 -14.37 0.16 -8.68
C SER A 174 -13.55 0.17 -7.39
N THR A 175 -12.59 -0.75 -7.21
CA THR A 175 -11.70 -0.74 -6.03
C THR A 175 -10.85 0.53 -5.99
N ASN A 176 -10.34 0.97 -7.13
CA ASN A 176 -9.54 2.19 -7.23
C ASN A 176 -10.37 3.45 -6.96
N THR A 177 -11.63 3.47 -7.38
CA THR A 177 -12.57 4.57 -7.05
C THR A 177 -12.77 4.68 -5.53
N LYS A 178 -12.89 3.55 -4.80
CA LYS A 178 -12.96 3.59 -3.33
C LYS A 178 -11.75 4.29 -2.71
N GLN A 179 -10.55 3.91 -3.14
CA GLN A 179 -9.31 4.48 -2.61
C GLN A 179 -9.15 5.97 -2.98
N ARG A 180 -9.54 6.37 -4.20
CA ARG A 180 -9.55 7.78 -4.64
C ARG A 180 -10.54 8.63 -3.85
N THR A 181 -11.72 8.09 -3.53
CA THR A 181 -12.65 8.77 -2.65
C THR A 181 -12.05 8.98 -1.26
N ARG A 182 -11.29 8.00 -0.73
CA ARG A 182 -10.59 8.19 0.55
C ARG A 182 -9.57 9.32 0.47
N MET A 183 -8.75 9.35 -0.59
CA MET A 183 -7.80 10.44 -0.84
C MET A 183 -8.49 11.81 -0.86
N MET A 184 -9.62 11.95 -1.58
CA MET A 184 -10.38 13.21 -1.60
C MET A 184 -10.80 13.65 -0.19
N MET A 185 -11.22 12.71 0.66
CA MET A 185 -11.61 13.01 2.03
C MET A 185 -10.43 13.36 2.93
N LEU A 186 -9.25 12.75 2.71
CA LEU A 186 -8.02 13.09 3.43
C LEU A 186 -7.59 14.52 3.10
N TYR A 187 -7.54 14.88 1.82
CA TYR A 187 -7.19 16.24 1.41
C TYR A 187 -8.23 17.27 1.88
N LEU A 188 -9.52 16.94 1.89
CA LEU A 188 -10.54 17.82 2.47
C LEU A 188 -10.23 18.16 3.94
N GLU A 189 -9.83 17.17 4.75
CA GLU A 189 -9.48 17.44 6.15
C GLU A 189 -8.12 18.13 6.32
N ALA A 190 -7.15 17.81 5.46
CA ALA A 190 -5.83 18.45 5.47
C ALA A 190 -5.90 19.93 5.09
N GLU A 191 -6.63 20.28 4.02
CA GLU A 191 -6.79 21.65 3.55
C GLU A 191 -7.48 22.55 4.57
N LYS A 192 -8.52 22.04 5.25
CA LYS A 192 -9.19 22.74 6.36
C LYS A 192 -8.24 23.15 7.49
N ARG A 193 -7.11 22.45 7.63
CA ARG A 193 -6.15 22.59 8.74
C ARG A 193 -4.79 23.11 8.31
N GLY A 194 -4.56 23.29 7.01
CA GLY A 194 -3.21 23.55 6.48
C GLY A 194 -2.22 22.42 6.76
N SER A 195 -2.71 21.17 6.87
CA SER A 195 -1.91 19.97 7.13
C SER A 195 -1.32 19.37 5.85
N LEU A 196 -0.36 18.46 6.01
CA LEU A 196 0.03 17.50 4.98
C LEU A 196 -0.82 16.22 5.08
N VAL A 197 -1.00 15.52 3.97
CA VAL A 197 -1.49 14.14 3.96
C VAL A 197 -0.30 13.19 4.09
N GLY A 198 -0.27 12.39 5.16
CA GLY A 198 0.73 11.37 5.41
C GLY A 198 0.36 10.04 4.78
N GLY A 199 1.25 9.52 3.95
CA GLY A 199 1.14 8.21 3.30
C GLY A 199 1.64 7.06 4.14
N THR A 200 1.30 5.87 3.66
CA THR A 200 1.54 4.61 4.38
C THR A 200 2.10 3.54 3.44
N THR A 201 2.52 3.91 2.23
CA THR A 201 3.02 2.93 1.26
C THR A 201 4.46 2.55 1.65
N ASN A 202 4.69 1.25 1.84
CA ASN A 202 6.03 0.73 2.14
C ASN A 202 6.84 0.43 0.87
N ARG A 203 8.12 0.08 1.00
CA ARG A 203 9.02 -0.19 -0.12
C ARG A 203 8.55 -1.36 -0.99
N THR A 204 8.10 -2.44 -0.36
CA THR A 204 7.59 -3.63 -1.06
C THR A 204 6.44 -3.26 -1.99
N GLU A 205 5.50 -2.46 -1.49
CA GLU A 205 4.36 -1.94 -2.24
C GLU A 205 4.78 -0.93 -3.31
N THR A 206 5.70 -0.03 -2.97
CA THR A 206 6.23 0.98 -3.89
C THR A 206 6.86 0.33 -5.12
N LEU A 207 7.80 -0.60 -4.90
CA LEU A 207 8.52 -1.30 -5.97
C LEU A 207 7.55 -2.04 -6.89
N LEU A 208 6.63 -2.80 -6.32
CA LEU A 208 5.74 -3.63 -7.12
C LEU A 208 4.56 -2.84 -7.70
N GLY A 209 4.29 -1.63 -7.18
CA GLY A 209 3.15 -0.81 -7.56
C GLY A 209 1.85 -1.35 -6.99
N PHE A 210 1.88 -1.78 -5.73
CA PHE A 210 0.70 -2.18 -4.96
C PHE A 210 0.10 -0.99 -4.22
N PHE A 211 -0.32 0.02 -4.99
CA PHE A 211 -1.04 1.19 -4.53
C PHE A 211 -1.80 1.79 -5.71
N VAL A 212 -2.78 2.64 -5.45
CA VAL A 212 -3.54 3.40 -6.44
C VAL A 212 -2.97 4.80 -6.55
N LYS A 213 -2.46 5.13 -7.74
CA LYS A 213 -2.08 6.51 -8.06
C LYS A 213 -3.28 7.45 -7.88
N TYR A 214 -3.08 8.50 -7.08
CA TYR A 214 -4.13 9.42 -6.62
C TYR A 214 -5.22 8.77 -5.76
N GLY A 215 -4.95 7.60 -5.18
CA GLY A 215 -5.72 6.96 -4.13
C GLY A 215 -4.94 7.01 -2.82
N ASP A 216 -4.67 5.85 -2.23
CA ASP A 216 -3.72 5.69 -1.12
C ASP A 216 -2.32 6.25 -1.45
N GLY A 217 -1.85 6.17 -2.70
CA GLY A 217 -0.60 6.81 -3.14
C GLY A 217 -0.73 8.30 -3.53
N GLY A 218 -1.88 8.94 -3.24
CA GLY A 218 -2.08 10.37 -3.42
C GLY A 218 -1.87 11.10 -2.10
N VAL A 219 -0.61 11.43 -1.79
CA VAL A 219 -0.20 11.98 -0.49
C VAL A 219 0.93 12.99 -0.65
N ASP A 220 1.26 13.72 0.41
CA ASP A 220 2.35 14.71 0.39
C ASP A 220 3.68 14.16 0.91
N ILE A 221 3.65 13.20 1.85
CA ILE A 221 4.84 12.54 2.41
C ILE A 221 4.64 11.04 2.54
N GLU A 222 5.71 10.26 2.36
CA GLU A 222 5.70 8.79 2.49
C GLU A 222 6.81 8.31 3.44
N PRO A 223 6.57 8.30 4.77
CA PRO A 223 7.60 7.98 5.77
C PRO A 223 8.10 6.53 5.72
N LEU A 224 7.38 5.62 5.05
CA LEU A 224 7.67 4.18 5.03
C LEU A 224 8.17 3.67 3.68
N SER A 225 8.19 4.51 2.64
CA SER A 225 8.46 4.09 1.26
C SER A 225 9.85 3.50 1.03
N HIS A 226 10.79 3.71 1.95
CA HIS A 226 12.12 3.11 1.92
C HIS A 226 12.28 1.84 2.76
N LEU A 227 11.24 1.42 3.50
CA LEU A 227 11.27 0.22 4.36
C LEU A 227 10.51 -0.93 3.73
N TYR A 228 11.08 -2.12 3.72
CA TYR A 228 10.34 -3.33 3.38
C TYR A 228 9.26 -3.63 4.42
N LYS A 229 8.25 -4.44 4.06
CA LYS A 229 7.16 -4.76 4.98
C LYS A 229 7.67 -5.36 6.29
N THR A 230 8.62 -6.30 6.21
CA THR A 230 9.23 -6.91 7.40
C THR A 230 9.88 -5.88 8.33
N GLN A 231 10.51 -4.85 7.78
CA GLN A 231 11.09 -3.74 8.56
C GLN A 231 10.01 -2.85 9.18
N VAL A 232 8.89 -2.62 8.48
CA VAL A 232 7.71 -1.94 9.07
C VAL A 232 7.18 -2.73 10.28
N TYR A 233 7.18 -4.07 10.22
CA TYR A 233 6.83 -4.91 11.37
C TYR A 233 7.82 -4.75 12.55
N GLU A 234 9.11 -4.59 12.29
CA GLU A 234 10.11 -4.34 13.34
C GLU A 234 9.89 -2.98 14.00
N ILE A 235 9.66 -1.93 13.22
CA ILE A 235 9.32 -0.60 13.73
C ILE A 235 8.01 -0.62 14.52
N ALA A 236 6.98 -1.34 14.04
CA ALA A 236 5.71 -1.45 14.73
C ALA A 236 5.86 -2.05 16.15
N ARG A 237 6.71 -3.07 16.30
CA ARG A 237 7.01 -3.66 17.61
C ARG A 237 7.76 -2.67 18.51
N TYR A 238 8.71 -1.92 17.95
CA TYR A 238 9.47 -0.92 18.70
C TYR A 238 8.58 0.22 19.20
N LEU A 239 7.64 0.69 18.37
CA LEU A 239 6.65 1.72 18.71
C LEU A 239 5.47 1.19 19.53
N GLU A 240 5.52 -0.06 19.97
CA GLU A 240 4.48 -0.72 20.77
C GLU A 240 3.08 -0.65 20.14
N VAL A 241 3.01 -0.70 18.81
CA VAL A 241 1.73 -0.79 18.07
C VAL A 241 0.91 -1.97 18.61
N PRO A 242 -0.41 -1.83 18.81
CA PRO A 242 -1.24 -2.87 19.40
C PRO A 242 -1.02 -4.24 18.74
N LYS A 243 -0.80 -5.26 19.58
CA LYS A 243 -0.54 -6.63 19.14
C LYS A 243 -1.60 -7.16 18.16
N ALA A 244 -2.87 -6.80 18.36
CA ALA A 244 -3.97 -7.18 17.46
C ALA A 244 -3.80 -6.62 16.03
N ILE A 245 -3.16 -5.45 15.85
CA ILE A 245 -2.83 -4.91 14.53
C ILE A 245 -1.63 -5.66 13.93
N ILE A 246 -0.61 -5.96 14.74
CA ILE A 246 0.60 -6.67 14.30
C ILE A 246 0.27 -8.12 13.87
N GLU A 247 -0.59 -8.82 14.60
CA GLU A 247 -0.91 -10.22 14.29
C GLU A 247 -1.96 -10.38 13.18
N ARG A 248 -2.61 -9.29 12.77
CA ARG A 248 -3.58 -9.31 11.68
C ARG A 248 -2.88 -9.54 10.35
N ALA A 249 -3.40 -10.47 9.55
CA ALA A 249 -2.91 -10.68 8.20
C ALA A 249 -3.11 -9.41 7.35
N PRO A 250 -2.07 -8.93 6.64
CA PRO A 250 -2.19 -7.79 5.73
C PRO A 250 -3.23 -8.03 4.65
N SER A 251 -4.06 -7.01 4.38
CA SER A 251 -5.18 -7.07 3.46
C SER A 251 -5.42 -5.70 2.86
N PRO A 252 -5.84 -5.60 1.58
CA PRO A 252 -6.21 -4.32 0.99
C PRO A 252 -7.54 -3.76 1.53
N ASP A 253 -8.37 -4.58 2.20
CA ASP A 253 -9.69 -4.22 2.74
C ASP A 253 -10.57 -3.42 1.73
N THR A 254 -10.52 -3.83 0.45
CA THR A 254 -11.24 -3.19 -0.65
C THR A 254 -12.36 -4.04 -1.24
N PHE A 255 -12.50 -5.28 -0.78
CA PHE A 255 -13.42 -6.29 -1.28
C PHE A 255 -14.38 -6.77 -0.18
N PRO A 256 -15.63 -7.13 -0.52
CA PRO A 256 -16.58 -7.68 0.46
C PRO A 256 -16.13 -9.00 1.12
N ASP A 257 -15.38 -9.85 0.40
CA ASP A 257 -14.79 -11.06 0.97
C ASP A 257 -13.39 -10.78 1.50
N THR A 258 -12.99 -11.47 2.57
CA THR A 258 -11.64 -11.34 3.13
C THR A 258 -10.61 -11.91 2.18
N VAL A 259 -9.55 -11.14 1.92
CA VAL A 259 -8.41 -11.55 1.09
C VAL A 259 -7.13 -10.92 1.63
N THR A 260 -6.04 -11.67 1.60
CA THR A 260 -4.72 -11.18 2.00
C THR A 260 -3.99 -10.53 0.83
N ASP A 261 -2.99 -9.69 1.11
CA ASP A 261 -2.13 -9.14 0.06
C ASP A 261 -1.39 -10.24 -0.71
N GLU A 262 -1.01 -11.32 -0.01
CA GLU A 262 -0.42 -12.53 -0.61
C GLU A 262 -1.37 -13.13 -1.65
N ASP A 263 -2.61 -13.43 -1.25
CA ASP A 263 -3.58 -14.08 -2.12
C ASP A 263 -4.02 -13.17 -3.26
N PHE A 264 -4.14 -11.87 -3.02
CA PHE A 264 -4.60 -10.91 -4.02
C PHE A 264 -3.50 -10.54 -5.03
N TYR A 265 -2.29 -10.22 -4.57
CA TYR A 265 -1.31 -9.50 -5.38
C TYR A 265 0.08 -10.14 -5.39
N PHE A 266 0.64 -10.47 -4.22
CA PHE A 266 2.05 -10.82 -4.08
C PHE A 266 2.38 -12.28 -4.40
N ARG A 267 1.45 -13.20 -4.15
CA ARG A 267 1.56 -14.65 -4.43
C ARG A 267 2.64 -15.39 -3.61
N MET A 268 3.19 -14.72 -2.61
CA MET A 268 4.11 -15.23 -1.61
C MET A 268 4.01 -14.37 -0.35
N ASP A 269 4.45 -14.91 0.78
CA ASP A 269 4.49 -14.17 2.04
C ASP A 269 5.53 -13.04 1.99
N TYR A 270 5.34 -12.02 2.84
CA TYR A 270 6.23 -10.87 2.93
C TYR A 270 7.68 -11.23 3.30
N PRO A 271 7.95 -12.12 4.29
CA PRO A 271 9.33 -12.51 4.60
C PRO A 271 10.08 -13.07 3.39
N THR A 272 9.45 -13.90 2.57
CA THR A 272 10.05 -14.43 1.35
C THR A 272 10.18 -13.34 0.30
N LEU A 273 9.13 -12.54 0.09
CA LEU A 273 9.11 -11.49 -0.92
C LEU A 273 10.18 -10.42 -0.68
N ASP A 274 10.29 -9.92 0.54
CA ASP A 274 11.18 -8.80 0.86
C ASP A 274 12.64 -9.21 0.66
N ARG A 275 13.03 -10.44 1.02
CA ARG A 275 14.37 -11.00 0.72
C ARG A 275 14.64 -11.10 -0.78
N ILE A 276 13.66 -11.54 -1.55
CA ILE A 276 13.75 -11.62 -3.01
C ILE A 276 13.92 -10.22 -3.60
N LEU A 277 13.14 -9.24 -3.13
CA LEU A 277 13.24 -7.86 -3.63
C LEU A 277 14.57 -7.21 -3.25
N LEU A 278 15.05 -7.42 -2.03
CA LEU A 278 16.38 -6.96 -1.60
C LEU A 278 17.48 -7.54 -2.48
N ALA A 279 17.48 -8.85 -2.69
CA ALA A 279 18.44 -9.51 -3.56
C ALA A 279 18.37 -9.00 -5.01
N TRP A 280 17.16 -8.78 -5.51
CA TRP A 280 16.92 -8.23 -6.84
C TRP A 280 17.44 -6.80 -6.99
N GLU A 281 17.17 -5.92 -6.02
CA GLU A 281 17.65 -4.53 -6.02
C GLU A 281 19.17 -4.43 -5.87
N LEU A 282 19.78 -5.35 -5.12
CA LEU A 282 21.25 -5.47 -5.02
C LEU A 282 21.89 -6.13 -6.25
N GLY A 283 21.10 -6.59 -7.23
CA GLY A 283 21.59 -7.23 -8.45
C GLY A 283 22.24 -8.61 -8.21
N LEU A 284 21.83 -9.32 -7.16
CA LEU A 284 22.33 -10.67 -6.88
C LEU A 284 21.82 -11.67 -7.94
N SER A 285 22.62 -12.71 -8.23
CA SER A 285 22.18 -13.75 -9.16
C SER A 285 21.17 -14.70 -8.51
N PRO A 286 20.33 -15.40 -9.31
CA PRO A 286 19.43 -16.43 -8.80
C PRO A 286 20.15 -17.54 -8.02
N GLU A 287 21.38 -17.90 -8.41
CA GLU A 287 22.20 -18.90 -7.75
C GLU A 287 22.62 -18.44 -6.35
N ARG A 288 23.15 -17.22 -6.25
CA ARG A 288 23.61 -16.66 -4.97
C ARG A 288 22.43 -16.45 -4.01
N THR A 289 21.34 -15.90 -4.53
CA THR A 289 20.11 -15.69 -3.75
C THR A 289 19.49 -17.02 -3.31
N GLY A 290 19.46 -18.02 -4.20
CA GLY A 290 18.97 -19.36 -3.90
C GLY A 290 19.79 -20.04 -2.80
N ALA A 291 21.11 -19.88 -2.83
CA ALA A 291 22.00 -20.37 -1.77
C ALA A 291 21.67 -19.76 -0.40
N PHE A 292 21.45 -18.44 -0.32
CA PHE A 292 21.07 -17.77 0.95
C PHE A 292 19.71 -18.20 1.46
N MET A 293 18.74 -18.34 0.56
CA MET A 293 17.35 -18.63 0.93
C MET A 293 17.05 -20.13 1.06
N GLY A 294 18.01 -21.02 0.75
CA GLY A 294 17.78 -22.46 0.69
C GLY A 294 16.77 -22.86 -0.39
N ARG A 295 16.82 -22.20 -1.56
CA ARG A 295 15.88 -22.39 -2.68
C ARG A 295 16.59 -22.69 -3.99
N ASP A 296 15.92 -23.42 -4.88
CA ASP A 296 16.47 -23.71 -6.21
C ASP A 296 16.58 -22.41 -7.04
N PRO A 297 17.68 -22.18 -7.76
CA PRO A 297 17.89 -20.95 -8.54
C PRO A 297 16.76 -20.64 -9.53
N LYS A 298 16.08 -21.66 -10.09
CA LYS A 298 14.93 -21.46 -10.98
C LYS A 298 13.71 -20.89 -10.25
N GLN A 299 13.56 -21.18 -8.95
CA GLN A 299 12.50 -20.58 -8.14
C GLN A 299 12.76 -19.08 -7.96
N ILE A 300 14.02 -18.71 -7.71
CA ILE A 300 14.42 -17.31 -7.60
C ILE A 300 14.25 -16.59 -8.94
N GLU A 301 14.66 -17.21 -10.06
CA GLU A 301 14.49 -16.63 -11.39
C GLU A 301 13.01 -16.31 -11.69
N ARG A 302 12.09 -17.23 -11.36
CA ARG A 302 10.64 -16.99 -11.48
C ARG A 302 10.17 -15.79 -10.65
N ALA A 303 10.70 -15.65 -9.42
CA ALA A 303 10.34 -14.56 -8.53
C ALA A 303 10.87 -13.21 -9.02
N PHE A 304 12.12 -13.16 -9.47
CA PHE A 304 12.71 -11.98 -10.10
C PHE A 304 11.95 -11.58 -11.35
N GLU A 305 11.51 -12.55 -12.17
CA GLU A 305 10.71 -12.25 -13.36
C GLU A 305 9.33 -11.69 -13.01
N ASP A 306 8.65 -12.23 -11.98
CA ASP A 306 7.37 -11.71 -11.48
C ASP A 306 7.53 -10.28 -10.94
N ALA A 307 8.55 -10.05 -10.10
CA ALA A 307 8.88 -8.72 -9.56
C ALA A 307 9.18 -7.70 -10.66
N ARG A 308 10.04 -8.06 -11.62
CA ARG A 308 10.39 -7.21 -12.78
C ARG A 308 9.16 -6.88 -13.63
N LYS A 309 8.30 -7.86 -13.92
CA LYS A 309 7.07 -7.64 -14.69
C LYS A 309 6.14 -6.67 -13.99
N LYS A 310 5.93 -6.83 -12.68
CA LYS A 310 5.14 -5.90 -11.85
C LYS A 310 5.74 -4.51 -11.85
N TYR A 311 7.04 -4.41 -11.52
CA TYR A 311 7.78 -3.14 -11.50
C TYR A 311 7.64 -2.38 -12.82
N GLU A 312 7.94 -3.01 -13.96
CA GLU A 312 7.85 -2.35 -15.27
C GLU A 312 6.41 -1.95 -15.63
N PHE A 313 5.44 -2.84 -15.38
CA PHE A 313 4.03 -2.58 -15.70
C PHE A 313 3.44 -1.43 -14.87
N THR A 314 3.91 -1.27 -13.63
CA THR A 314 3.45 -0.24 -12.70
C THR A 314 4.35 0.99 -12.65
N LYS A 315 5.38 1.09 -13.50
CA LYS A 315 6.32 2.22 -13.54
C LYS A 315 5.64 3.58 -13.52
N HIS A 316 4.61 3.75 -14.35
CA HIS A 316 3.84 4.98 -14.45
C HIS A 316 3.15 5.43 -13.15
N LEU A 317 2.96 4.54 -12.17
CA LEU A 317 2.37 4.88 -10.87
C LEU A 317 3.33 5.72 -10.02
N ARG A 318 4.65 5.49 -10.16
CA ARG A 318 5.72 6.16 -9.42
C ARG A 318 6.25 7.43 -10.08
N GLU A 319 5.77 7.77 -11.26
CA GLU A 319 6.26 8.90 -12.04
C GLU A 319 5.28 10.08 -12.01
N MET A 320 5.83 11.30 -12.06
CA MET A 320 5.03 12.48 -12.38
C MET A 320 4.38 12.33 -13.77
N PRO A 321 3.25 13.01 -14.03
CA PRO A 321 2.66 13.03 -15.38
C PRO A 321 3.72 13.41 -16.42
N TYR A 322 3.80 12.64 -17.52
CA TYR A 322 4.72 12.97 -18.61
C TYR A 322 4.35 14.33 -19.19
N SER A 323 5.28 15.28 -19.12
CA SER A 323 5.18 16.59 -19.71
C SER A 323 6.30 16.79 -20.73
N ILE A 324 6.07 17.69 -21.69
CA ILE A 324 7.13 18.13 -22.58
C ILE A 324 8.10 18.95 -21.73
N PRO A 325 9.41 18.65 -21.72
CA PRO A 325 10.39 19.49 -21.06
C PRO A 325 10.26 20.93 -21.59
N HIS A 326 9.91 21.86 -20.71
CA HIS A 326 9.72 23.25 -21.07
C HIS A 326 10.66 24.11 -20.23
N SER A 327 11.58 24.79 -20.91
CA SER A 327 12.53 25.71 -20.32
C SER A 327 12.28 27.08 -20.96
N LEU A 328 11.77 28.01 -20.16
CA LEU A 328 11.58 29.40 -20.60
C LEU A 328 12.90 30.05 -21.06
N LYS A 329 14.05 29.52 -20.63
CA LYS A 329 15.38 29.97 -21.09
C LYS A 329 15.65 29.62 -22.56
N ASP A 330 15.02 28.56 -23.06
CA ASP A 330 15.17 28.12 -24.45
C ASP A 330 14.21 28.88 -25.38
N GLU A 331 13.11 29.41 -24.85
CA GLU A 331 12.14 30.21 -25.60
C GLU A 331 12.42 31.72 -25.55
N PHE A 332 12.93 32.24 -24.43
CA PHE A 332 13.13 33.66 -24.24
C PHE A 332 14.60 33.97 -23.96
N ARG A 333 15.29 34.56 -24.95
CA ARG A 333 16.55 35.29 -24.68
C ARG A 333 16.21 36.54 -23.90
N VAL A 334 16.53 36.55 -22.60
CA VAL A 334 16.52 37.80 -21.82
C VAL A 334 17.58 38.71 -22.43
N PRO A 335 17.21 39.90 -22.99
CA PRO A 335 18.19 40.84 -23.48
C PRO A 335 19.13 41.20 -22.34
N GLY A 336 20.44 41.09 -22.56
CA GLY A 336 21.43 41.55 -21.58
C GLY A 336 21.22 43.03 -21.27
N PRO A 337 21.62 43.52 -20.08
CA PRO A 337 21.53 44.93 -19.75
C PRO A 337 22.21 45.74 -20.87
N GLY A 338 21.45 46.63 -21.51
CA GLY A 338 21.94 47.47 -22.61
C GLY A 338 23.20 48.21 -22.18
N LYS A 339 24.24 48.12 -23.01
CA LYS A 339 25.49 48.88 -22.83
C LYS A 339 25.30 50.35 -23.16
#